data_AF-A0A5C8KQX6-F1
#
_entry.id   AF-A0A5C8KQX6-F1
#
_cell.length_a   1.000
_cell.length_b   1.000
_cell.length_c   1.000
_cell.angle_alpha   90.00
_cell.angle_beta   90.00
_cell.angle_gamma   90.00
#
_symmetry.space_group_name_H-M   'P 1'
#
loop_
_entity.id
_entity.type
_entity.pdbx_description
1 polymer ?
#
loop_
_entity_poly.entity_id
_entity_poly.type
_entity_poly.pdbx_seq_one_letter_code
_entity_poly.pdbx_strand_id
1 'polypeptide(L)'
;MPAQTATASLLRELDAMLPAQARLTVVVPGRLHGLDGARLALGREVQWIVSDPASDQEAGRAATPPHGPSLAVRYPAGREETVRYLAATVAAWQLHAPGTAIADIAREEALPAASNDVLAWLHPGALPEAVQAWVAGGRTLIIEPDAAREAGGDAALALWRSPDGDVLALARRSGAGRIVELTRPLTPEALPQLLDPGFPQALLQVLEPGAMPAAAPASAHAPLHSPQAGSGAGFGADRSPLLPWLALAIAAVFLVERLLASRASRWAR
;
A
#
# COMPACT_ATOMS: atom_id res chain seq x y z
N MET A 1 1.59 -26.42 -5.22
CA MET A 1 1.71 -24.96 -5.02
C MET A 1 3.12 -24.56 -5.43
N PRO A 2 3.37 -24.12 -6.67
CA PRO A 2 4.72 -23.76 -7.06
C PRO A 2 5.15 -22.50 -6.29
N ALA A 3 6.38 -22.53 -5.77
CA ALA A 3 6.98 -21.43 -5.05
C ALA A 3 7.00 -20.17 -5.94
N GLN A 4 6.31 -19.11 -5.51
CA GLN A 4 6.37 -17.78 -6.13
C GLN A 4 7.73 -17.17 -5.77
N THR A 5 8.78 -17.59 -6.47
CA THR A 5 10.11 -17.02 -6.30
C THR A 5 10.10 -15.59 -6.82
N ALA A 6 10.54 -14.63 -5.99
CA ALA A 6 10.62 -13.22 -6.36
C ALA A 6 11.47 -13.03 -7.62
N THR A 7 10.81 -12.84 -8.76
CA THR A 7 11.42 -12.76 -10.11
C THR A 7 12.58 -11.76 -10.17
N ALA A 8 12.49 -10.66 -9.43
CA ALA A 8 13.56 -9.66 -9.33
C ALA A 8 14.83 -10.18 -8.65
N SER A 9 14.71 -11.05 -7.65
CA SER A 9 15.86 -11.65 -6.95
C SER A 9 16.59 -12.64 -7.85
N LEU A 10 15.85 -13.47 -8.60
CA LEU A 10 16.43 -14.41 -9.58
C LEU A 10 17.17 -13.70 -10.70
N LEU A 11 16.64 -12.58 -11.21
CA LEU A 11 17.29 -11.82 -12.28
C LEU A 11 18.59 -11.14 -11.79
N ARG A 12 18.63 -10.66 -10.54
CA ARG A 12 19.86 -10.13 -9.93
C ARG A 12 20.90 -11.22 -9.68
N GLU A 13 20.47 -12.39 -9.23
CA GLU A 13 21.35 -13.56 -9.01
C GLU A 13 21.95 -14.06 -10.34
N LEU A 14 21.13 -14.16 -11.39
CA LEU A 14 21.58 -14.56 -12.72
C LEU A 14 22.56 -13.53 -13.32
N ASP A 15 22.30 -12.23 -13.13
CA ASP A 15 23.19 -11.15 -13.57
C ASP A 15 24.55 -11.19 -12.85
N ALA A 16 24.59 -11.60 -11.58
CA ALA A 16 25.83 -11.75 -10.81
C ALA A 16 26.64 -12.99 -11.21
N MET A 17 25.98 -14.06 -11.66
CA MET A 17 26.64 -15.33 -12.01
C MET A 17 27.17 -15.38 -13.45
N LEU A 18 26.59 -14.60 -14.37
CA LEU A 18 26.95 -14.67 -15.78
C LEU A 18 28.24 -13.87 -16.10
N PRO A 19 29.11 -14.36 -17.01
CA PRO A 19 30.28 -13.61 -17.47
C PRO A 19 29.90 -12.23 -18.02
N ALA A 20 30.76 -11.22 -17.86
CA ALA A 20 30.47 -9.83 -18.23
C ALA A 20 30.05 -9.61 -19.70
N GLN A 21 30.42 -10.54 -20.61
CA GLN A 21 30.13 -10.46 -22.05
C GLN A 21 28.89 -11.28 -22.46
N ALA A 22 28.26 -12.02 -21.53
CA ALA A 22 27.09 -12.84 -21.83
C ALA A 22 25.84 -11.96 -22.01
N ARG A 23 25.20 -12.09 -23.18
CA ARG A 23 23.93 -11.43 -23.50
C ARG A 23 22.78 -12.10 -22.75
N LEU A 24 21.86 -11.31 -22.21
CA LEU A 24 20.68 -11.81 -21.52
C LEU A 24 19.41 -11.37 -22.25
N THR A 25 18.62 -12.34 -22.69
CA THR A 25 17.27 -12.13 -23.22
C THR A 25 16.28 -12.67 -22.21
N VAL A 26 15.36 -11.81 -21.75
CA VAL A 26 14.32 -12.18 -20.79
C VAL A 26 12.97 -12.06 -21.48
N VAL A 27 12.25 -13.18 -21.55
CA VAL A 27 10.87 -13.21 -22.02
C VAL A 27 9.96 -13.21 -20.80
N VAL A 28 9.09 -12.20 -20.70
CA VAL A 28 8.19 -12.01 -19.56
C VAL A 28 6.73 -11.97 -20.02
N PRO A 29 5.79 -12.45 -19.19
CA PRO A 29 4.37 -12.22 -19.42
C PRO A 29 4.06 -10.71 -19.34
N GLY A 30 2.94 -10.25 -19.92
CA GLY A 30 2.49 -8.85 -19.86
C GLY A 30 2.42 -8.27 -18.43
N ARG A 31 2.21 -9.12 -17.41
CA ARG A 31 2.21 -8.72 -16.00
C ARG A 31 3.25 -9.47 -15.18
N LEU A 32 4.03 -8.75 -14.38
CA LEU A 32 4.99 -9.31 -13.44
C LEU A 32 4.46 -9.27 -12.01
N HIS A 33 4.53 -10.42 -11.34
CA HIS A 33 4.16 -10.61 -9.94
C HIS A 33 5.41 -10.70 -9.03
N GLY A 34 5.24 -10.45 -7.74
CA GLY A 34 6.32 -10.60 -6.75
C GLY A 34 7.44 -9.57 -6.90
N LEU A 35 7.10 -8.36 -7.37
CA LEU A 35 8.02 -7.24 -7.47
C LEU A 35 8.23 -6.62 -6.08
N ASP A 36 9.47 -6.25 -5.77
CA ASP A 36 9.87 -5.65 -4.48
C ASP A 36 9.64 -4.13 -4.42
N GLY A 37 8.90 -3.58 -5.38
CA GLY A 37 8.63 -2.14 -5.51
C GLY A 37 9.80 -1.32 -6.06
N ALA A 38 11.01 -1.89 -6.18
CA ALA A 38 12.17 -1.22 -6.76
C ALA A 38 12.31 -1.49 -8.26
N ARG A 39 12.82 -0.51 -9.01
CA ARG A 39 13.13 -0.70 -10.43
C ARG A 39 14.33 -1.63 -10.56
N LEU A 40 14.24 -2.65 -11.42
CA LEU A 40 15.32 -3.60 -11.64
C LEU A 40 16.49 -2.90 -12.35
N ALA A 41 17.68 -2.94 -11.75
CA ALA A 41 18.92 -2.42 -12.33
C ALA A 41 19.86 -3.62 -12.54
N LEU A 42 20.30 -3.82 -13.78
CA LEU A 42 21.18 -4.92 -14.16
C LEU A 42 22.45 -4.37 -14.79
N GLY A 43 23.54 -5.11 -14.57
CA GLY A 43 24.88 -4.77 -15.00
C GLY A 43 25.15 -4.80 -16.48
N ARG A 44 24.27 -5.47 -17.21
CA ARG A 44 24.36 -5.74 -18.64
C ARG A 44 23.12 -5.25 -19.34
N GLU A 45 23.25 -5.02 -20.63
CA GLU A 45 22.11 -4.76 -21.50
C GLU A 45 21.25 -6.03 -21.58
N VAL A 46 19.95 -5.88 -21.27
CA VAL A 46 18.99 -6.98 -21.29
C VAL A 46 17.99 -6.74 -22.40
N GLN A 47 17.87 -7.73 -23.29
CA GLN A 47 16.80 -7.74 -24.28
C GLN A 47 15.51 -8.21 -23.59
N TRP A 48 14.63 -7.25 -23.33
CA TRP A 48 13.36 -7.47 -22.65
C TRP A 48 12.23 -7.70 -23.66
N ILE A 49 11.67 -8.90 -23.69
CA ILE A 49 10.60 -9.28 -24.62
C ILE A 49 9.34 -9.57 -23.83
N VAL A 50 8.27 -8.81 -24.06
CA VAL A 50 6.96 -9.07 -23.46
C VAL A 50 6.20 -10.04 -24.36
N SER A 51 5.89 -11.24 -23.86
CA SER A 51 5.03 -12.18 -24.55
C SER A 51 3.57 -11.74 -24.39
N ASP A 52 2.92 -11.47 -25.53
CA ASP A 52 1.54 -11.00 -25.66
C ASP A 52 1.29 -9.51 -25.29
N PRO A 53 1.82 -8.55 -26.09
CA PRO A 53 1.60 -7.11 -25.87
C PRO A 53 0.16 -6.66 -26.14
N ALA A 54 -0.67 -7.49 -26.78
CA ALA A 54 -2.06 -7.16 -27.11
C ALA A 54 -2.92 -7.06 -25.84
N SER A 55 -2.67 -7.94 -24.87
CA SER A 55 -3.30 -7.90 -23.54
C SER A 55 -3.01 -6.58 -22.77
N ASP A 56 -1.84 -5.96 -22.99
CA ASP A 56 -1.50 -4.65 -22.39
C ASP A 56 -2.16 -3.47 -23.14
N GLN A 57 -2.35 -3.60 -24.47
CA GLN A 57 -2.89 -2.52 -25.30
C GLN A 57 -4.43 -2.49 -25.31
N GLU A 58 -5.10 -3.63 -25.15
CA GLU A 58 -6.56 -3.72 -24.98
C GLU A 58 -6.99 -3.36 -23.54
N ALA A 59 -6.16 -3.64 -22.53
CA ALA A 59 -6.40 -3.16 -21.16
C ALA A 59 -6.07 -1.67 -20.97
N GLY A 60 -5.18 -1.10 -21.78
CA GLY A 60 -4.96 0.35 -21.85
C GLY A 60 -6.07 1.11 -22.60
N ARG A 61 -6.89 0.40 -23.40
CA ARG A 61 -7.89 1.02 -24.30
C ARG A 61 -9.34 0.66 -23.98
N ALA A 62 -9.59 -0.15 -22.97
CA ALA A 62 -10.86 -0.23 -22.26
C ALA A 62 -10.76 0.35 -20.84
N ALA A 63 -10.00 1.43 -20.67
CA ALA A 63 -10.36 2.39 -19.64
C ALA A 63 -11.65 3.05 -20.12
N THR A 64 -12.80 2.45 -19.78
CA THR A 64 -14.06 3.19 -19.66
C THR A 64 -13.70 4.54 -19.01
N PRO A 65 -14.15 5.69 -19.57
CA PRO A 65 -13.87 6.99 -18.96
C PRO A 65 -14.12 6.85 -17.46
N PRO A 66 -13.21 7.30 -16.57
CA PRO A 66 -13.35 7.06 -15.15
C PRO A 66 -14.73 7.59 -14.74
N HIS A 67 -15.68 6.69 -14.54
CA HIS A 67 -16.88 7.00 -13.81
C HIS A 67 -16.34 7.29 -12.42
N GLY A 68 -16.39 8.56 -12.02
CA GLY A 68 -16.09 8.98 -10.66
C GLY A 68 -16.87 8.10 -9.70
N PRO A 69 -16.34 7.87 -8.49
CA PRO A 69 -17.00 6.98 -7.54
C PRO A 69 -18.41 7.51 -7.26
N SER A 70 -19.39 6.63 -7.48
CA SER A 70 -20.77 6.82 -7.03
C SER A 70 -20.82 6.49 -5.54
N LEU A 71 -20.90 7.52 -4.70
CA LEU A 71 -20.76 7.44 -3.25
C LEU A 71 -22.14 7.56 -2.58
N ALA A 72 -22.58 6.47 -1.96
CA ALA A 72 -23.69 6.50 -1.03
C ALA A 72 -23.20 6.79 0.39
N VAL A 73 -23.94 7.59 1.16
CA VAL A 73 -23.67 7.89 2.57
C VAL A 73 -24.91 7.53 3.38
N ARG A 74 -24.73 6.76 4.45
CA ARG A 74 -25.76 6.37 5.42
C ARG A 74 -25.34 6.79 6.81
N TYR A 75 -26.17 7.56 7.51
CA TYR A 75 -25.77 8.21 8.76
C TYR A 75 -26.93 8.35 9.77
N PRO A 76 -26.66 8.26 11.08
CA PRO A 76 -27.66 8.50 12.12
C PRO A 76 -27.89 10.01 12.34
N ALA A 77 -28.94 10.36 13.09
CA ALA A 77 -29.17 11.74 13.52
C ALA A 77 -27.98 12.28 14.33
N GLY A 78 -27.63 13.56 14.14
CA GLY A 78 -26.51 14.21 14.82
C GLY A 78 -25.16 14.11 14.09
N ARG A 79 -25.15 13.57 12.86
CA ARG A 79 -23.94 13.43 12.01
C ARG A 79 -23.98 14.34 10.78
N GLU A 80 -24.86 15.34 10.77
CA GLU A 80 -25.06 16.27 9.65
C GLU A 80 -23.79 17.04 9.27
N GLU A 81 -22.95 17.36 10.25
CA GLU A 81 -21.69 18.05 10.00
C GLU A 81 -20.69 17.16 9.24
N THR A 82 -20.50 15.92 9.68
CA THR A 82 -19.66 14.92 8.98
C THR A 82 -20.11 14.71 7.54
N VAL A 83 -21.43 14.60 7.33
CA VAL A 83 -22.03 14.43 6.00
C VAL A 83 -21.72 15.63 5.09
N ARG A 84 -21.63 16.85 5.64
CA ARG A 84 -21.27 18.04 4.86
C ARG A 84 -19.88 17.93 4.24
N TYR A 85 -18.91 17.37 4.95
CA TYR A 85 -17.56 17.16 4.41
C TYR A 85 -17.53 16.11 3.30
N LEU A 86 -18.29 15.02 3.42
CA LEU A 86 -18.42 14.02 2.36
C LEU A 86 -19.16 14.58 1.14
N ALA A 87 -20.21 15.38 1.34
CA ALA A 87 -20.90 16.07 0.26
C ALA A 87 -19.97 17.06 -0.47
N ALA A 88 -19.17 17.82 0.29
CA ALA A 88 -18.16 18.72 -0.28
C ALA A 88 -17.08 17.96 -1.08
N THR A 89 -16.72 16.76 -0.62
CA THR A 89 -15.78 15.88 -1.33
C THR A 89 -16.32 15.42 -2.67
N VAL A 90 -17.58 14.97 -2.72
CA VAL A 90 -18.24 14.63 -3.99
C VAL A 90 -18.36 15.85 -4.90
N ALA A 91 -18.69 17.02 -4.36
CA ALA A 91 -18.72 18.27 -5.13
C ALA A 91 -17.34 18.62 -5.72
N ALA A 92 -16.26 18.42 -4.96
CA ALA A 92 -14.90 18.61 -5.45
C ALA A 92 -14.57 17.63 -6.60
N TRP A 93 -14.99 16.37 -6.53
CA TRP A 93 -14.83 15.43 -7.64
C TRP A 93 -15.61 15.86 -8.88
N GLN A 94 -16.84 16.34 -8.71
CA GLN A 94 -17.66 16.85 -9.81
C GLN A 94 -17.04 18.07 -10.50
N LEU A 95 -16.30 18.93 -9.79
CA LEU A 95 -15.57 20.03 -10.42
C LEU A 95 -14.48 19.55 -11.37
N HIS A 96 -13.80 18.44 -11.03
CA HIS A 96 -12.73 17.87 -11.85
C HIS A 96 -13.26 16.99 -12.98
N ALA A 97 -14.37 16.29 -12.75
CA ALA A 97 -15.00 15.40 -13.71
C ALA A 97 -16.55 15.50 -13.62
N PRO A 98 -17.16 16.51 -14.28
CA PRO A 98 -18.60 16.76 -14.21
C PRO A 98 -19.44 15.56 -14.65
N GLY A 99 -20.49 15.26 -13.87
CA GLY A 99 -21.43 14.17 -14.17
C GLY A 99 -20.90 12.76 -13.88
N THR A 100 -19.68 12.64 -13.34
CA THR A 100 -19.06 11.33 -13.09
C THR A 100 -19.22 10.85 -11.65
N ALA A 101 -19.33 11.75 -10.67
CA ALA A 101 -19.55 11.42 -9.26
C ALA A 101 -20.97 11.80 -8.83
N ILE A 102 -21.65 10.91 -8.12
CA ILE A 102 -23.01 11.10 -7.60
C ILE A 102 -22.99 10.84 -6.09
N ALA A 103 -23.69 11.67 -5.33
CA ALA A 103 -23.92 11.45 -3.91
C ALA A 103 -25.35 10.95 -3.68
N ASP A 104 -25.50 9.76 -3.10
CA ASP A 104 -26.75 9.25 -2.55
C ASP A 104 -26.68 9.35 -1.03
N ILE A 105 -27.27 10.40 -0.44
CA ILE A 105 -27.16 10.69 1.00
C ILE A 105 -28.52 10.45 1.67
N ALA A 106 -28.56 9.52 2.63
CA ALA A 106 -29.78 9.20 3.37
C ALA A 106 -29.49 8.89 4.84
N ARG A 107 -30.46 9.16 5.73
CA ARG A 107 -30.36 8.80 7.15
C ARG A 107 -30.66 7.33 7.44
N GLU A 108 -31.38 6.70 6.52
CA GLU A 108 -31.92 5.36 6.68
C GLU A 108 -30.81 4.30 6.65
N GLU A 109 -31.06 3.15 7.27
CA GLU A 109 -30.20 1.97 7.21
C GLU A 109 -30.54 1.11 5.98
N ALA A 110 -30.64 1.76 4.82
CA ALA A 110 -31.03 1.12 3.56
C ALA A 110 -29.82 0.90 2.65
N LEU A 111 -29.82 -0.20 1.91
CA LEU A 111 -28.82 -0.45 0.87
C LEU A 111 -28.85 0.67 -0.18
N PRO A 112 -27.69 1.02 -0.74
CA PRO A 112 -27.63 2.02 -1.78
C PRO A 112 -28.22 1.51 -3.09
N ALA A 113 -28.60 2.44 -3.97
CA ALA A 113 -29.03 2.07 -5.32
C ALA A 113 -27.94 1.25 -6.03
N ALA A 114 -28.33 0.34 -6.93
CA ALA A 114 -27.42 -0.58 -7.61
C ALA A 114 -26.31 0.11 -8.43
N SER A 115 -26.48 1.40 -8.76
CA SER A 115 -25.50 2.25 -9.43
C SER A 115 -24.42 2.83 -8.50
N ASN A 116 -24.48 2.56 -7.20
CA ASN A 116 -23.42 2.95 -6.26
C ASN A 116 -22.47 1.78 -6.06
N ASP A 117 -21.17 2.04 -6.22
CA ASP A 117 -20.12 1.06 -5.98
C ASP A 117 -19.42 1.28 -4.63
N VAL A 118 -19.67 2.43 -4.00
CA VAL A 118 -19.09 2.83 -2.73
C VAL A 118 -20.19 3.23 -1.75
N LEU A 119 -20.11 2.69 -0.53
CA LEU A 119 -20.99 3.04 0.58
C LEU A 119 -20.15 3.53 1.77
N ALA A 120 -20.37 4.75 2.25
CA ALA A 120 -19.90 5.22 3.54
C ALA A 120 -20.98 4.97 4.60
N TRP A 121 -20.71 4.05 5.51
CA TRP A 121 -21.60 3.68 6.60
C TRP A 121 -21.13 4.33 7.90
N LEU A 122 -21.87 5.35 8.35
CA LEU A 122 -21.54 6.17 9.52
C LEU A 122 -22.42 5.83 10.74
N HIS A 123 -23.22 4.77 10.67
CA HIS A 123 -23.96 4.26 11.83
C HIS A 123 -23.00 3.48 12.75
N PRO A 124 -23.07 3.71 14.07
CA PRO A 124 -22.26 2.97 15.04
C PRO A 124 -22.72 1.51 15.15
N GLY A 125 -21.84 0.67 15.70
CA GLY A 125 -22.13 -0.74 15.97
C GLY A 125 -22.00 -1.67 14.76
N ALA A 126 -22.56 -2.88 14.93
CA ALA A 126 -22.42 -3.97 13.98
C ALA A 126 -23.07 -3.67 12.62
N LEU A 127 -22.40 -4.07 11.54
CA LEU A 127 -22.93 -3.88 10.18
C LEU A 127 -24.14 -4.79 9.94
N PRO A 128 -25.25 -4.29 9.35
CA PRO A 128 -26.35 -5.14 8.92
C PRO A 128 -25.92 -6.21 7.91
N GLU A 129 -26.48 -7.41 8.00
CA GLU A 129 -26.14 -8.55 7.12
C GLU A 129 -26.29 -8.21 5.63
N ALA A 130 -27.32 -7.41 5.28
CA ALA A 130 -27.54 -6.94 3.92
C ALA A 130 -26.35 -6.12 3.38
N VAL A 131 -25.75 -5.26 4.23
CA VAL A 131 -24.57 -4.46 3.88
C VAL A 131 -23.34 -5.35 3.74
N GLN A 132 -23.19 -6.34 4.62
CA GLN A 132 -22.11 -7.33 4.55
C GLN A 132 -22.17 -8.15 3.25
N ALA A 133 -23.35 -8.63 2.86
CA ALA A 133 -23.56 -9.35 1.61
C ALA A 133 -23.32 -8.45 0.38
N TRP A 134 -23.72 -7.18 0.46
CA TRP A 134 -23.49 -6.20 -0.60
C TRP A 134 -22.00 -5.98 -0.87
N VAL A 135 -21.18 -5.76 0.17
CA VAL A 135 -19.72 -5.63 0.03
C VAL A 135 -19.08 -6.93 -0.43
N ALA A 136 -19.52 -8.09 0.10
CA ALA A 136 -19.02 -9.39 -0.32
C ALA A 136 -19.24 -9.65 -1.83
N GLY A 137 -20.27 -9.03 -2.41
CA GLY A 137 -20.57 -9.08 -3.84
C GLY A 137 -19.68 -8.22 -4.75
N GLY A 138 -18.62 -7.58 -4.25
CA GLY A 138 -17.64 -6.86 -5.09
C GLY A 138 -17.56 -5.35 -4.88
N ARG A 139 -18.36 -4.78 -3.97
CA ARG A 139 -18.40 -3.33 -3.74
C ARG A 139 -17.40 -2.87 -2.68
N THR A 140 -17.28 -1.56 -2.52
CA THR A 140 -16.44 -0.93 -1.49
C THR A 140 -17.30 -0.35 -0.37
N LEU A 141 -16.93 -0.64 0.87
CA LEU A 141 -17.55 -0.08 2.07
C LEU A 141 -16.52 0.75 2.83
N ILE A 142 -16.87 1.98 3.24
CA ILE A 142 -16.10 2.78 4.19
C ILE A 142 -16.81 2.72 5.55
N ILE A 143 -16.07 2.39 6.60
CA ILE A 143 -16.56 2.37 7.99
C ILE A 143 -15.64 3.13 8.93
N GLU A 144 -16.21 3.62 10.02
CA GLU A 144 -15.49 4.25 11.12
C GLU A 144 -15.01 3.24 12.17
N PRO A 145 -14.11 3.62 13.10
CA PRO A 145 -13.49 2.70 14.06
C PRO A 145 -14.48 1.91 14.92
N ASP A 146 -15.64 2.49 15.21
CA ASP A 146 -16.65 1.85 16.05
C ASP A 146 -17.26 0.62 15.37
N ALA A 147 -17.73 0.79 14.12
CA ALA A 147 -18.25 -0.29 13.31
C ALA A 147 -17.16 -1.30 12.93
N ALA A 148 -15.91 -0.87 12.76
CA ALA A 148 -14.78 -1.76 12.46
C ALA A 148 -14.48 -2.74 13.61
N ARG A 149 -14.60 -2.29 14.87
CA ARG A 149 -14.37 -3.13 16.05
C ARG A 149 -15.34 -4.30 16.12
N GLU A 150 -16.60 -4.05 15.76
CA GLU A 150 -17.66 -5.06 15.72
C GLU A 150 -17.59 -5.94 14.47
N ALA A 151 -17.06 -5.40 13.36
CA ALA A 151 -16.98 -6.12 12.10
C ALA A 151 -16.08 -7.36 12.16
N GLY A 152 -15.00 -7.33 12.98
CA GLY A 152 -14.01 -8.42 13.15
C GLY A 152 -13.32 -8.84 11.84
N GLY A 153 -12.04 -9.22 11.80
CA GLY A 153 -11.46 -9.58 10.49
C GLY A 153 -9.99 -9.91 10.38
N ASP A 154 -9.67 -10.38 9.18
CA ASP A 154 -8.36 -10.80 8.66
C ASP A 154 -7.35 -9.63 8.57
N ALA A 155 -6.11 -9.94 8.17
CA ALA A 155 -5.03 -8.96 8.04
C ALA A 155 -5.43 -7.74 7.17
N ALA A 156 -5.30 -6.54 7.75
CA ALA A 156 -5.60 -5.28 7.10
C ALA A 156 -4.33 -4.61 6.55
N LEU A 157 -4.45 -3.94 5.41
CA LEU A 157 -3.36 -3.21 4.76
C LEU A 157 -3.57 -1.70 4.88
N ALA A 158 -2.51 -0.96 5.20
CA ALA A 158 -2.57 0.50 5.21
C ALA A 158 -2.74 1.06 3.79
N LEU A 159 -3.88 1.70 3.51
CA LEU A 159 -4.16 2.39 2.25
C LEU A 159 -3.81 3.87 2.30
N TRP A 160 -3.97 4.51 3.46
CA TRP A 160 -3.75 5.94 3.60
C TRP A 160 -2.98 6.23 4.88
N ARG A 161 -1.97 7.09 4.76
CA ARG A 161 -1.18 7.61 5.88
C ARG A 161 -1.19 9.13 5.88
N SER A 162 -1.14 9.69 7.09
CA SER A 162 -0.85 11.10 7.33
C SER A 162 0.56 11.44 6.84
N PRO A 163 0.87 12.72 6.54
CA PRO A 163 2.24 13.19 6.35
C PRO A 163 3.22 12.77 7.47
N ASP A 164 2.72 12.65 8.71
CA ASP A 164 3.51 12.21 9.87
C ASP A 164 3.73 10.68 9.94
N GLY A 165 3.16 9.92 9.01
CA GLY A 165 3.28 8.46 8.93
C GLY A 165 2.17 7.67 9.64
N ASP A 166 1.27 8.34 10.38
CA ASP A 166 0.12 7.71 11.01
C ASP A 166 -0.80 7.05 9.99
N VAL A 167 -1.25 5.82 10.23
CA VAL A 167 -2.23 5.15 9.37
C VAL A 167 -3.61 5.75 9.61
N LEU A 168 -4.23 6.29 8.55
CA LEU A 168 -5.55 6.92 8.55
C LEU A 168 -6.64 6.01 8.00
N ALA A 169 -6.31 5.15 7.04
CA ALA A 169 -7.22 4.14 6.51
C ALA A 169 -6.52 2.81 6.29
N LEU A 170 -7.20 1.76 6.71
CA LEU A 170 -6.86 0.36 6.46
C LEU A 170 -7.83 -0.21 5.43
N ALA A 171 -7.41 -1.23 4.69
CA ALA A 171 -8.32 -2.04 3.88
C ALA A 171 -8.17 -3.51 4.16
N ARG A 172 -9.31 -4.17 4.10
CA ARG A 172 -9.44 -5.62 4.21
C ARG A 172 -10.34 -6.14 3.11
N ARG A 173 -10.11 -7.38 2.71
CA ARG A 173 -10.97 -8.08 1.75
C ARG A 173 -12.24 -8.55 2.46
N SER A 174 -13.36 -8.46 1.77
CA SER A 174 -14.63 -9.08 2.17
C SER A 174 -15.26 -9.67 0.91
N GLY A 175 -15.24 -11.00 0.78
CA GLY A 175 -15.63 -11.68 -0.45
C GLY A 175 -14.88 -11.15 -1.69
N ALA A 176 -15.63 -10.75 -2.71
CA ALA A 176 -15.09 -10.12 -3.91
C ALA A 176 -14.80 -8.62 -3.74
N GLY A 177 -15.37 -7.96 -2.72
CA GLY A 177 -15.22 -6.53 -2.46
C GLY A 177 -14.16 -6.20 -1.43
N ARG A 178 -14.31 -5.03 -0.80
CA ARG A 178 -13.39 -4.54 0.24
C ARG A 178 -14.07 -3.63 1.24
N ILE A 179 -13.57 -3.68 2.47
CA ILE A 179 -13.91 -2.76 3.53
C ILE A 179 -12.70 -1.86 3.77
N VAL A 180 -12.93 -0.55 3.72
CA VAL A 180 -11.99 0.50 4.08
C VAL A 180 -12.35 0.97 5.49
N GLU A 181 -11.48 0.69 6.44
CA GLU A 181 -11.66 1.02 7.84
C GLU A 181 -10.86 2.29 8.14
N LEU A 182 -11.55 3.34 8.53
CA LEU A 182 -10.90 4.54 9.03
C LEU A 182 -10.41 4.28 10.45
N THR A 183 -9.19 4.72 10.76
CA THR A 183 -8.60 4.54 12.09
C THR A 183 -9.08 5.58 13.09
N ARG A 184 -9.74 6.63 12.60
CA ARG A 184 -10.29 7.73 13.38
C ARG A 184 -11.69 8.08 12.85
N PRO A 185 -12.59 8.62 13.69
CA PRO A 185 -13.86 9.15 13.22
C PRO A 185 -13.67 10.26 12.17
N LEU A 186 -14.61 10.36 11.23
CA LEU A 186 -14.74 11.43 10.24
C LEU A 186 -15.29 12.70 10.91
N THR A 187 -14.53 13.25 11.84
CA THR A 187 -14.78 14.59 12.40
C THR A 187 -13.51 15.42 12.32
N PRO A 188 -13.59 16.74 12.13
CA PRO A 188 -12.41 17.60 12.04
C PRO A 188 -11.48 17.50 13.26
N GLU A 189 -12.04 17.22 14.44
CA GLU A 189 -11.27 17.08 15.68
C GLU A 189 -10.41 15.82 15.70
N ALA A 190 -10.92 14.71 15.14
CA ALA A 190 -10.25 13.42 15.16
C ALA A 190 -9.43 13.16 13.89
N LEU A 191 -9.87 13.66 12.75
CA LEU A 191 -9.22 13.55 11.45
C LEU A 191 -9.03 14.96 10.85
N PRO A 192 -8.01 15.72 11.30
CA PRO A 192 -7.76 17.08 10.81
C PRO A 192 -7.54 17.17 9.30
N GLN A 193 -7.12 16.07 8.67
CA GLN A 193 -6.96 15.95 7.22
C GLN A 193 -8.29 16.22 6.48
N LEU A 194 -9.46 16.13 7.11
CA LEU A 194 -10.74 16.54 6.51
C LEU A 194 -10.77 18.01 6.06
N LEU A 195 -9.96 18.85 6.69
CA LEU A 195 -9.86 20.28 6.37
C LEU A 195 -8.76 20.58 5.33
N ASP A 196 -7.97 19.58 4.94
CA ASP A 196 -6.92 19.73 3.94
C ASP A 196 -7.54 19.82 2.52
N PRO A 197 -7.15 20.78 1.67
CA PRO A 197 -7.58 20.82 0.27
C PRO A 197 -7.27 19.52 -0.51
N GLY A 198 -6.27 18.74 -0.09
CA GLY A 198 -5.92 17.45 -0.70
C GLY A 198 -6.85 16.30 -0.33
N PHE A 199 -7.75 16.47 0.65
CA PHE A 199 -8.61 15.39 1.15
C PHE A 199 -9.45 14.69 0.08
N PRO A 200 -10.15 15.41 -0.82
CA PRO A 200 -10.97 14.76 -1.84
C PRO A 200 -10.14 13.83 -2.73
N GLN A 201 -8.94 14.25 -3.11
CA GLN A 201 -8.08 13.44 -3.96
C GLN A 201 -7.51 12.23 -3.21
N ALA A 202 -7.12 12.41 -1.95
CA ALA A 202 -6.66 11.30 -1.11
C ALA A 202 -7.75 10.24 -0.94
N LEU A 203 -9.00 10.66 -0.68
CA LEU A 203 -10.13 9.72 -0.56
C LEU A 203 -10.40 9.01 -1.89
N LEU A 204 -10.32 9.72 -3.02
CA LEU A 204 -10.50 9.12 -4.34
C LEU A 204 -9.47 8.00 -4.59
N GLN A 205 -8.20 8.23 -4.26
CA GLN A 205 -7.13 7.22 -4.40
C GLN A 205 -7.37 5.98 -3.52
N VAL A 206 -7.93 6.16 -2.33
CA VAL A 206 -8.33 5.04 -1.47
C VAL A 206 -9.46 4.22 -2.13
N LEU A 207 -10.37 4.90 -2.83
CA LEU A 207 -11.55 4.32 -3.49
C LEU A 207 -11.28 3.72 -4.87
N GLU A 208 -10.16 4.01 -5.51
CA GLU A 208 -9.81 3.39 -6.78
C GLU A 208 -9.42 1.90 -6.58
N PRO A 209 -10.03 0.97 -7.33
CA PRO A 209 -9.65 -0.43 -7.32
C PRO A 209 -8.33 -0.62 -8.07
N GLY A 210 -7.21 -0.47 -7.36
CA GLY A 210 -5.87 -0.62 -7.96
C GLY A 210 -4.67 -0.56 -7.01
N ALA A 211 -4.84 -0.13 -5.76
CA ALA A 211 -3.75 0.04 -4.81
C ALA A 211 -3.42 -1.22 -3.97
N MET A 212 -3.50 -2.43 -4.54
CA MET A 212 -2.70 -3.57 -4.04
C MET A 212 -1.70 -3.94 -5.14
N PRO A 213 -0.41 -3.55 -5.01
CA PRO A 213 0.60 -3.87 -6.00
C PRO A 213 0.95 -5.36 -5.90
N ALA A 214 0.12 -6.23 -6.47
CA ALA A 214 0.46 -7.63 -6.66
C ALA A 214 0.98 -7.90 -8.08
N ALA A 215 0.75 -6.98 -9.03
CA ALA A 215 1.12 -7.15 -10.43
C ALA A 215 1.33 -5.79 -11.11
N ALA A 216 2.47 -5.57 -11.74
CA ALA A 216 2.73 -4.38 -12.55
C ALA A 216 2.93 -4.76 -14.03
N PRO A 217 2.63 -3.85 -14.98
CA PRO A 217 2.90 -4.09 -16.39
C PRO A 217 4.39 -4.32 -16.60
N ALA A 218 4.74 -5.42 -17.26
CA ALA A 218 6.11 -5.85 -17.44
C ALA A 218 6.93 -4.85 -18.28
N SER A 219 6.26 -4.12 -19.17
CA SER A 219 6.83 -3.02 -19.97
C SER A 219 7.34 -1.85 -19.11
N ALA A 220 6.65 -1.50 -18.01
CA ALA A 220 7.07 -0.43 -17.10
C ALA A 220 8.28 -0.79 -16.23
N HIS A 221 8.57 -2.10 -16.13
CA HIS A 221 9.64 -2.68 -15.30
C HIS A 221 10.84 -3.21 -16.10
N ALA A 222 10.98 -2.82 -17.37
CA ALA A 222 12.18 -3.09 -18.15
C ALA A 222 13.44 -2.64 -17.37
N PRO A 223 14.47 -3.50 -17.23
CA PRO A 223 15.64 -3.17 -16.43
C PRO A 223 16.35 -1.92 -16.93
N LEU A 224 16.83 -1.08 -16.00
CA LEU A 224 17.78 -0.02 -16.35
C LEU A 224 19.16 -0.66 -16.55
N HIS A 225 19.78 -0.40 -17.70
CA HIS A 225 21.20 -0.70 -17.88
C HIS A 225 22.00 0.20 -16.95
N SER A 226 22.62 -0.41 -15.94
CA SER A 226 23.46 0.26 -14.96
C SER A 226 24.81 -0.44 -14.94
N PRO A 227 25.85 0.09 -15.62
CA PRO A 227 27.18 -0.54 -15.68
C PRO A 227 27.78 -0.82 -14.29
N GLN A 228 27.37 -0.03 -13.29
CA GLN A 228 27.73 -0.16 -11.89
C GLN A 228 27.03 -1.33 -11.18
N ALA A 229 25.90 -1.82 -11.69
CA ALA A 229 25.20 -2.99 -11.13
C ALA A 229 25.90 -4.32 -11.49
N GLY A 230 26.62 -4.37 -12.61
CA GLY A 230 27.35 -5.56 -13.10
C GLY A 230 28.78 -5.65 -12.63
N SER A 231 29.30 -4.56 -12.09
CA SER A 231 30.61 -4.53 -11.45
C SER A 231 30.46 -4.90 -9.98
N GLY A 232 29.94 -6.10 -9.68
CA GLY A 232 30.02 -6.69 -8.35
C GLY A 232 29.55 -5.79 -7.19
N ALA A 233 28.66 -4.81 -7.45
CA ALA A 233 28.13 -3.94 -6.42
C ALA A 233 26.95 -4.60 -5.66
N GLY A 234 26.73 -5.89 -5.88
CA GLY A 234 25.98 -6.75 -4.97
C GLY A 234 26.87 -7.20 -3.82
N PHE A 235 26.68 -6.60 -2.64
CA PHE A 235 27.29 -7.01 -1.36
C PHE A 235 28.82 -6.94 -1.23
N GLY A 236 29.49 -6.15 -2.06
CA GLY A 236 30.89 -5.77 -1.91
C GLY A 236 31.08 -4.36 -1.32
N ALA A 237 30.22 -3.92 -0.40
CA ALA A 237 30.68 -2.85 0.48
C ALA A 237 31.85 -3.45 1.24
N ASP A 238 33.04 -2.90 1.06
CA ASP A 238 34.24 -3.19 1.81
C ASP A 238 33.86 -3.12 3.29
N ARG A 239 33.43 -4.26 3.86
CA ARG A 239 33.02 -4.37 5.25
C ARG A 239 34.34 -4.27 5.97
N SER A 240 34.76 -3.04 6.27
CA SER A 240 35.84 -2.79 7.21
C SER A 240 35.65 -3.78 8.34
N PRO A 241 36.62 -4.69 8.58
CA PRO A 241 36.39 -5.80 9.46
C PRO A 241 35.99 -5.21 10.81
N LEU A 242 34.75 -5.46 11.22
CA LEU A 242 34.24 -5.03 12.53
C LEU A 242 34.94 -5.79 13.65
N LEU A 243 35.62 -6.89 13.32
CA LEU A 243 36.36 -7.76 14.22
C LEU A 243 37.44 -7.01 15.05
N PRO A 244 38.37 -6.23 14.46
CA PRO A 244 39.34 -5.44 15.23
C PRO A 244 38.68 -4.39 16.13
N TRP A 245 37.64 -3.70 15.65
CA TRP A 245 36.93 -2.69 16.45
C TRP A 245 36.15 -3.31 17.62
N LEU A 246 35.51 -4.46 17.38
CA LEU A 246 34.82 -5.23 18.40
C LEU A 246 35.80 -5.81 19.42
N ALA A 247 36.96 -6.33 18.97
CA ALA A 247 38.01 -6.82 19.86
C ALA A 247 38.54 -5.70 20.77
N LEU A 248 38.70 -4.49 20.24
CA LEU A 248 39.15 -3.33 21.00
C LEU A 248 38.09 -2.88 22.02
N ALA A 249 36.81 -2.90 21.65
CA ALA A 249 35.70 -2.64 22.58
C ALA A 249 35.63 -3.68 23.71
N ILE A 250 35.77 -4.98 23.39
CA ILE A 250 35.79 -6.06 24.38
C ILE A 250 36.99 -5.89 25.33
N ALA A 251 38.19 -5.60 24.81
CA ALA A 251 39.38 -5.38 25.62
C ALA A 251 39.23 -4.16 26.55
N ALA A 252 38.61 -3.07 26.07
CA ALA A 252 38.33 -1.89 26.88
C ALA A 252 37.37 -2.20 28.04
N VAL A 253 36.27 -2.93 27.76
CA VAL A 253 35.32 -3.38 28.80
C VAL A 253 36.03 -4.25 29.84
N PHE A 254 36.86 -5.20 29.40
CA PHE A 254 37.60 -6.08 30.31
C PHE A 254 38.60 -5.32 31.18
N LEU A 255 39.27 -4.30 30.63
CA LEU A 255 40.20 -3.47 31.40
C LEU A 255 39.47 -2.62 32.45
N VAL A 256 38.31 -2.06 32.10
CA VAL A 256 37.45 -1.33 33.04
C VAL A 256 36.97 -2.26 34.15
N GLU A 257 36.51 -3.46 33.81
CA GLU A 257 36.09 -4.48 34.78
C GLU A 257 37.24 -4.85 35.73
N ARG A 258 38.44 -5.10 35.18
CA ARG A 258 39.65 -5.42 35.96
C ARG A 258 40.06 -4.28 36.90
N LEU A 259 39.92 -3.02 36.47
CA LEU A 259 40.22 -1.84 37.28
C LEU A 259 39.20 -1.62 38.40
N LEU A 260 37.92 -1.88 38.14
CA LEU A 260 36.87 -1.84 39.15
C LEU A 260 37.06 -2.95 40.19
N ALA A 261 37.34 -4.18 39.74
CA ALA A 261 37.60 -5.33 40.61
C ALA A 261 38.87 -5.13 41.49
N SER A 262 39.94 -4.58 40.91
CA SER A 262 41.18 -4.27 41.65
C SER A 262 41.08 -3.03 42.54
N ARG A 263 40.12 -2.13 42.30
CA ARG A 263 39.78 -1.03 43.22
C ARG A 263 38.94 -1.51 44.40
N ALA A 264 37.99 -2.43 44.16
CA ALA A 264 37.19 -3.04 45.22
C ALA A 264 38.05 -3.85 46.22
N SER A 265 39.12 -4.51 45.76
CA SER A 265 40.03 -5.25 46.65
C SER A 265 40.96 -4.36 47.50
N ARG A 266 41.03 -3.05 47.23
CA ARG A 266 41.76 -2.07 48.07
C ARG A 266 40.89 -1.44 49.15
N TRP A 267 39.58 -1.68 49.16
CA TRP A 267 38.64 -1.21 50.19
C TRP A 267 38.25 -2.30 51.19
N ALA A 268 38.75 -3.53 51.00
CA ALA A 268 38.53 -4.67 51.89
C ALA A 268 39.78 -5.02 52.72
N ARG A 269 40.68 -4.06 52.95
CA ARG A 269 41.87 -4.23 53.79
C ARG A 269 41.97 -3.12 54.82
#